data_AF-A0A1B6ERP9-F1
#
_entry.id   AF-A0A1B6ERP9-F1
#
_cell.length_a   1.000
_cell.length_b   1.000
_cell.length_c   1.000
_cell.angle_alpha   90.00
_cell.angle_beta   90.00
_cell.angle_gamma   90.00
#
_symmetry.space_group_name_H-M   'P 1'
#
loop_
_entity.id
_entity.type
_entity.pdbx_description
1 polymer ?
#
loop_
_entity_poly.entity_id
_entity_poly.type
_entity_poly.pdbx_seq_one_letter_code
_entity_poly.pdbx_strand_id
1 'polypeptide(L)'
;HGVNDLAHLSQKLKKHENSQYHINATIDFNLLGKVDVRQQLDSAYRQNIKKHNEQVSKNRYVLSKLIDCVNFCGAFELALRGHKEDEQSLNPGIFKGLVNFSA
;
A
#
# COMPACT_ATOMS: atom_id res chain seq x y z
N HIS A 1 34.28 -31.60 4.82
CA HIS A 1 35.05 -31.15 6.00
C HIS A 1 34.85 -32.15 7.13
N GLY A 2 35.87 -32.94 7.46
CA GLY A 2 35.83 -33.93 8.55
C GLY A 2 36.57 -33.43 9.79
N VAL A 3 36.28 -34.01 10.95
CA VAL A 3 37.02 -33.74 12.19
C VAL A 3 38.06 -34.83 12.38
N ASN A 4 39.32 -34.49 12.12
CA ASN A 4 40.44 -35.44 12.22
C ASN A 4 41.05 -35.48 13.64
N ASP A 5 40.55 -34.64 14.53
CA ASP A 5 41.05 -34.44 15.89
C ASP A 5 39.88 -34.60 16.87
N LEU A 6 39.70 -35.85 17.30
CA LEU A 6 38.62 -36.24 18.21
C LEU A 6 38.85 -35.75 19.64
N ALA A 7 40.12 -35.51 20.04
CA ALA A 7 40.44 -35.01 21.36
C ALA A 7 39.88 -33.59 21.59
N HIS A 8 39.90 -32.75 20.56
CA HIS A 8 39.35 -31.38 20.61
C HIS A 8 37.93 -31.26 20.05
N LEU A 9 37.25 -32.39 19.80
CA LEU A 9 35.90 -32.39 19.21
C LEU A 9 34.90 -31.62 20.08
N SER A 10 34.93 -31.82 21.40
CA SER A 10 34.03 -31.13 22.34
C SER A 10 34.18 -29.60 22.26
N GLN A 11 35.41 -29.10 22.21
CA GLN A 11 35.68 -27.68 22.06
C GLN A 11 35.22 -27.14 20.69
N LYS A 12 35.43 -27.92 19.62
CA LYS A 12 34.96 -27.57 18.27
C LYS A 12 33.44 -27.51 18.16
N LEU A 13 32.74 -28.48 18.76
CA LEU A 13 31.27 -28.49 18.82
C LEU A 13 30.75 -27.27 19.57
N LYS A 14 31.31 -26.99 20.75
CA LYS A 14 30.92 -25.81 21.53
C LYS A 14 31.18 -24.50 20.78
N LYS A 15 32.27 -24.41 20.03
CA LYS A 15 32.54 -23.24 19.17
C LYS A 15 31.56 -23.14 18.00
N HIS A 16 31.19 -24.26 17.39
CA HIS A 16 30.22 -24.31 16.30
C HIS A 16 28.82 -23.91 16.75
N GLU A 17 28.33 -24.45 17.87
CA GLU A 17 27.00 -24.15 18.41
C GLU A 17 26.80 -22.65 18.71
N ASN A 18 27.87 -22.00 19.16
CA ASN A 18 27.90 -20.55 19.42
C ASN A 18 28.30 -19.70 18.20
N SER A 19 28.55 -20.32 17.04
CA SER A 19 28.91 -19.58 15.84
C SER A 19 27.69 -18.86 15.25
N GLN A 20 27.92 -17.69 14.66
CA GLN A 20 26.86 -16.94 13.98
C GLN A 20 26.18 -17.77 12.88
N TYR A 21 26.95 -18.62 12.19
CA TYR A 21 26.43 -19.52 11.17
C TYR A 21 25.37 -20.48 11.73
N HIS A 22 25.68 -21.17 12.83
CA HIS A 22 24.77 -22.11 13.47
C HIS A 22 23.52 -21.41 14.01
N ILE A 23 23.70 -20.24 14.63
CA ILE A 23 22.60 -19.42 15.15
C ILE A 23 21.67 -19.00 14.01
N ASN A 24 22.22 -18.47 12.91
CA ASN A 24 21.44 -18.06 11.74
C ASN A 24 20.71 -19.25 11.10
N ALA A 25 21.39 -20.37 10.89
CA ALA A 25 20.76 -21.58 10.33
C ALA A 25 19.63 -22.10 11.22
N THR A 26 19.78 -22.01 12.55
CA THR A 26 18.74 -22.38 13.52
C THR A 26 17.54 -21.42 13.43
N ILE A 27 17.78 -20.12 13.29
CA ILE A 27 16.73 -19.12 13.10
C ILE A 27 16.00 -19.40 11.78
N ASP A 28 16.71 -19.57 10.67
CA ASP A 28 16.15 -19.85 9.34
C ASP A 28 15.30 -21.12 9.36
N PHE A 29 15.79 -22.19 10.00
CA PHE A 29 15.03 -23.43 10.17
C PHE A 29 13.75 -23.24 10.99
N ASN A 30 13.82 -22.47 12.09
CA ASN A 30 12.66 -22.19 12.93
C ASN A 30 11.62 -21.31 12.23
N LEU A 31 12.07 -20.50 11.27
CA LEU A 31 11.29 -19.54 10.50
C LEU A 31 10.71 -20.15 9.22
N LEU A 32 11.27 -21.28 8.77
CA LEU A 32 10.84 -22.03 7.60
C LEU A 32 9.36 -22.41 7.69
N GLY A 33 8.56 -21.95 6.72
CA GLY A 33 7.11 -22.17 6.67
C GLY A 33 6.28 -21.35 7.65
N LYS A 34 6.90 -20.56 8.54
CA LYS A 34 6.21 -19.64 9.47
C LYS A 34 6.15 -18.21 8.97
N VAL A 35 7.07 -17.82 8.08
CA VAL A 35 7.03 -16.51 7.44
C VAL A 35 6.24 -16.61 6.16
N ASP A 36 5.24 -15.74 6.04
CA ASP A 36 4.53 -15.53 4.80
C ASP A 36 5.54 -15.05 3.74
N VAL A 37 5.82 -15.92 2.77
CA VAL A 37 6.70 -15.64 1.63
C VAL A 37 6.24 -14.38 0.88
N ARG A 38 4.96 -13.98 0.96
CA ARG A 38 4.44 -12.70 0.42
C ARG A 38 4.94 -11.47 1.16
N GLN A 39 5.29 -11.60 2.44
CA GLN A 39 5.88 -10.52 3.23
C GLN A 39 7.38 -10.35 2.94
N GLN A 40 8.06 -11.41 2.49
CA GLN A 40 9.45 -11.35 2.01
C GLN A 40 9.55 -11.04 0.51
N LEU A 41 8.53 -11.40 -0.29
CA LEU A 41 8.40 -11.01 -1.68
C LEU A 41 8.03 -9.52 -1.78
N ASP A 42 9.12 -8.76 -1.90
CA ASP A 42 9.25 -7.56 -2.71
C ASP A 42 8.80 -6.25 -2.04
N SER A 43 9.79 -5.36 -1.88
CA SER A 43 9.55 -3.95 -1.64
C SER A 43 8.58 -3.38 -2.69
N ALA A 44 8.58 -3.90 -3.92
CA ALA A 44 7.61 -3.51 -4.95
C ALA A 44 6.18 -3.95 -4.62
N TYR A 45 5.95 -5.11 -4.00
CA TYR A 45 4.60 -5.51 -3.56
C TYR A 45 4.06 -4.57 -2.48
N ARG A 46 4.88 -4.26 -1.46
CA ARG A 46 4.53 -3.27 -0.43
C ARG A 46 4.32 -1.88 -1.02
N GLN A 47 5.18 -1.48 -1.98
CA GLN A 47 5.04 -0.21 -2.67
C GLN A 47 3.77 -0.15 -3.52
N ASN A 48 3.36 -1.27 -4.13
CA ASN A 48 2.15 -1.34 -4.93
C ASN A 48 0.89 -1.23 -4.05
N ILE A 49 0.87 -1.89 -2.89
CA ILE A 49 -0.19 -1.70 -1.88
C ILE A 49 -0.26 -0.24 -1.45
N LYS A 50 0.88 0.38 -1.17
CA LYS A 50 0.94 1.80 -0.78
C LYS A 50 0.37 2.70 -1.88
N LYS A 51 0.83 2.54 -3.13
CA LYS A 51 0.33 3.29 -4.30
C LYS A 51 -1.17 3.09 -4.51
N HIS A 52 -1.65 1.86 -4.38
CA HIS A 52 -3.07 1.56 -4.48
C HIS A 52 -3.87 2.29 -3.40
N ASN A 53 -3.45 2.21 -2.14
CA ASN A 53 -4.14 2.89 -1.04
C ASN A 53 -4.12 4.41 -1.19
N GLU A 54 -3.01 4.99 -1.67
CA GLU A 54 -2.91 6.41 -2.01
C GLU A 54 -3.91 6.79 -3.11
N GLN A 55 -4.02 6.00 -4.18
CA GLN A 55 -4.99 6.24 -5.25
C GLN A 55 -6.43 6.14 -4.74
N VAL A 56 -6.74 5.12 -3.93
CA VAL A 56 -8.06 4.97 -3.34
C VAL A 56 -8.39 6.15 -2.42
N SER A 57 -7.42 6.65 -1.65
CA SER A 57 -7.59 7.84 -0.81
C SER A 57 -7.92 9.08 -1.65
N LYS A 58 -7.16 9.33 -2.74
CA LYS A 58 -7.43 10.43 -3.68
C LYS A 58 -8.82 10.30 -4.32
N ASN A 59 -9.20 9.11 -4.75
CA ASN A 59 -10.52 8.86 -5.34
C ASN A 59 -11.65 9.13 -4.33
N ARG A 60 -11.48 8.70 -3.08
CA ARG A 60 -12.46 8.97 -2.00
C ARG A 60 -12.60 10.47 -1.73
N TYR A 61 -11.49 11.21 -1.72
CA TYR A 61 -11.52 12.66 -1.57
C TYR A 61 -12.31 13.34 -2.70
N VAL A 62 -12.03 13.02 -3.96
CA VAL A 62 -12.76 13.56 -5.12
C VAL A 62 -14.24 13.20 -5.06
N LEU A 63 -14.58 11.94 -4.75
CA LEU A 63 -15.97 11.51 -4.59
C LEU A 63 -16.70 12.29 -3.48
N SER A 64 -16.03 12.53 -2.34
CA SER A 64 -16.61 13.35 -1.28
C SER A 64 -16.96 14.75 -1.76
N LYS A 65 -16.08 15.39 -2.54
CA LYS A 65 -16.34 16.73 -3.10
C LYS A 65 -17.50 16.73 -4.09
N LEU A 66 -17.61 15.69 -4.92
CA LEU A 66 -18.76 15.54 -5.83
C LEU A 66 -20.08 15.36 -5.06
N ILE A 67 -20.07 14.56 -3.99
CA ILE A 67 -21.23 14.38 -3.11
C ILE A 67 -21.64 15.71 -2.48
N ASP A 68 -20.69 16.50 -1.98
CA ASP A 68 -20.96 17.82 -1.43
C ASP A 68 -21.60 18.76 -2.47
N CYS A 69 -21.11 18.74 -3.72
CA CYS A 69 -21.70 19.51 -4.81
C CYS A 69 -23.14 19.08 -5.13
N VAL A 70 -23.42 17.77 -5.13
CA VAL A 70 -24.78 17.25 -5.34
C VAL A 70 -25.71 17.64 -4.18
N ASN A 71 -25.24 17.52 -2.94
CA ASN A 71 -26.01 17.93 -1.76
C ASN A 71 -26.33 19.42 -1.79
N PHE A 72 -25.36 20.26 -2.18
CA PHE A 72 -25.58 21.69 -2.38
C PHE A 72 -26.66 21.93 -3.44
N CYS A 73 -26.54 21.33 -4.63
CA CYS A 73 -27.56 21.48 -5.66
C CYS A 73 -28.95 21.02 -5.18
N GLY A 74 -29.04 19.90 -4.45
CA GLY A 74 -30.29 19.42 -3.88
C GLY A 74 -30.89 20.37 -2.85
N ALA A 75 -30.07 20.94 -1.96
CA ALA A 75 -30.52 21.87 -0.92
C ALA A 75 -31.05 23.21 -1.47
N PHE A 76 -30.57 23.63 -2.63
CA PHE A 76 -30.95 24.87 -3.30
C PHE A 76 -31.84 24.65 -4.54
N GLU A 77 -32.36 23.43 -4.73
CA GLU A 77 -33.19 23.03 -5.88
C GLU A 77 -32.58 23.37 -7.25
N LEU A 78 -31.24 23.31 -7.33
CA LEU A 78 -30.49 23.60 -8.54
C LEU A 78 -30.43 22.39 -9.46
N ALA A 79 -30.54 22.63 -10.76
CA ALA A 79 -30.36 21.59 -11.75
C ALA A 79 -28.91 21.09 -11.78
N LEU A 80 -28.74 19.76 -11.76
CA LEU A 80 -27.43 19.13 -11.95
C LEU A 80 -26.93 19.24 -13.39
N ARG A 81 -27.83 19.48 -14.35
CA ARG A 81 -27.53 19.57 -15.78
C ARG A 81 -27.71 21.00 -16.28
N GLY A 82 -26.74 21.50 -17.03
CA GLY A 82 -26.82 22.74 -17.79
C GLY A 82 -27.52 22.57 -19.15
N HIS A 83 -27.94 23.69 -19.76
CA HIS A 83 -28.55 23.68 -21.10
C HIS A 83 -27.50 23.35 -22.19
N LYS A 84 -26.28 23.88 -22.04
CA LYS A 84 -25.10 23.56 -22.85
C LYS A 84 -23.89 23.45 -21.93
N GLU A 85 -23.31 22.27 -21.82
CA GLU A 85 -22.21 21.97 -20.89
C GLU A 85 -20.85 21.86 -21.59
N ASP A 86 -20.75 22.36 -22.83
CA ASP A 86 -19.48 22.43 -23.53
C ASP A 86 -18.52 23.43 -22.85
N GLU A 87 -17.21 23.29 -23.08
CA GLU A 87 -16.19 24.14 -22.45
C GLU A 87 -16.22 25.59 -22.94
N GLN A 88 -16.83 25.85 -24.10
CA GLN A 88 -16.93 27.18 -24.70
C GLN A 88 -18.26 27.86 -24.35
N SER A 89 -19.11 27.18 -23.58
CA SER A 89 -20.42 27.67 -23.21
C SER A 89 -20.27 28.84 -22.25
N LEU A 90 -20.95 29.95 -22.58
CA LEU A 90 -21.07 31.11 -21.70
C LEU A 90 -21.75 30.76 -20.36
N ASN A 91 -22.54 29.69 -20.33
CA ASN A 91 -23.17 29.18 -19.12
C ASN A 91 -23.11 27.64 -19.10
N PRO A 92 -22.00 27.05 -18.63
CA PRO A 92 -21.79 25.61 -18.64
C PRO A 92 -22.61 24.85 -17.59
N GLY A 93 -23.42 25.54 -16.79
CA GLY A 93 -24.24 24.96 -15.72
C GLY A 93 -23.61 25.09 -14.33
N ILE A 94 -24.46 25.29 -13.32
CA ILE A 94 -24.03 25.59 -11.94
C ILE A 94 -23.27 24.42 -11.31
N PHE A 95 -23.75 23.19 -11.52
CA PHE A 95 -23.10 21.99 -10.99
C PHE A 95 -21.67 21.83 -11.53
N LYS A 96 -21.46 21.98 -12.84
CA LYS A 96 -20.12 21.92 -13.45
C LYS A 96 -19.19 23.01 -12.90
N GLY A 97 -19.71 24.23 -12.69
CA GLY A 97 -18.97 25.31 -12.04
C GLY A 97 -18.58 24.99 -10.60
N LEU A 98 -19.49 24.42 -9.81
CA LEU A 98 -19.23 24.00 -8.43
C LEU A 98 -18.17 22.91 -8.36
N VAL A 99 -18.26 21.90 -9.23
CA VAL A 99 -17.26 20.83 -9.31
C VAL A 99 -15.88 21.40 -9.65
N ASN A 100 -15.79 22.30 -10.63
CA ASN A 100 -14.53 22.94 -11.02
C ASN A 100 -13.95 23.85 -9.93
N PHE A 101 -14.78 24.47 -9.10
CA PHE A 101 -14.34 25.28 -7.96
C PHE A 101 -13.88 24.41 -6.77
N SER A 102 -14.47 23.23 -6.60
CA SER A 102 -14.24 22.35 -5.44
C SER A 102 -13.07 21.37 -5.63
N ALA A 103 -12.62 21.19 -6.87
CA ALA A 103 -11.51 20.34 -7.27
C ALA A 103 -10.16 21.06 -7.13
#